data_AF-A0A6B3H230-F1
#
_entry.id   AF-A0A6B3H230-F1
#
_cell.length_a   1.000
_cell.length_b   1.000
_cell.length_c   1.000
_cell.angle_alpha   90.00
_cell.angle_beta   90.00
_cell.angle_gamma   90.00
#
_symmetry.space_group_name_H-M   'P 1'
#
loop_
_entity.id
_entity.type
_entity.pdbx_description
1 polymer ?
#
loop_
_entity_poly.entity_id
_entity_poly.type
_entity_poly.pdbx_seq_one_letter_code
_entity_poly.pdbx_strand_id
1 'polypeptide(L)'
;FENFPFDLQDLRDLAGDLAIDGFDVLDANHYPLCLVSHVYEGRLRLLLNYRPDLFRPEQVGVIGDRLVRILETLTQDLTRTVAGLDVLADGERERLVVADGAA
;
A
#
# COMPACT_ATOMS: atom_id res chain seq x y z
N PHE A 1 -13.94 6.57 14.31
CA PHE A 1 -13.41 7.90 13.98
C PHE A 1 -12.15 8.06 14.80
N GLU A 2 -10.98 8.02 14.15
CA GLU A 2 -9.74 8.47 14.77
C GLU A 2 -9.28 9.71 14.03
N ASN A 3 -9.22 10.82 14.76
CA ASN A 3 -8.45 11.98 14.36
C ASN A 3 -7.03 11.69 14.83
N PHE A 4 -6.09 11.48 13.91
CA PHE A 4 -4.67 11.65 14.22
C PHE A 4 -4.32 13.11 13.94
N PRO A 5 -4.19 13.99 14.96
CA PRO A 5 -3.85 15.39 14.75
C PRO A 5 -2.33 15.52 14.78
N PHE A 6 -1.61 14.76 13.96
CA PHE A 6 -0.15 14.86 13.89
C PHE A 6 0.25 15.00 12.44
N ASP A 7 0.59 16.23 12.05
CA ASP A 7 1.37 16.46 10.84
C ASP A 7 2.79 15.91 11.10
N LEU A 8 3.38 15.24 10.11
CA LEU A 8 4.79 14.82 10.20
C LEU A 8 5.72 16.03 10.36
N GLN A 9 5.28 17.22 9.94
CA GLN A 9 5.94 18.49 10.25
C GLN A 9 6.00 18.75 11.77
N ASP A 10 4.89 18.55 12.49
CA ASP A 10 4.85 18.74 13.94
C ASP A 10 5.80 17.78 14.67
N LEU A 11 5.89 16.54 14.17
CA LEU A 11 6.81 15.54 14.72
C LEU A 11 8.28 15.92 14.51
N ARG A 12 8.60 16.52 13.35
CA ARG A 12 9.94 17.01 13.03
C ARG A 12 10.33 18.21 13.88
N ASP A 13 9.41 19.17 14.06
CA ASP A 13 9.63 20.34 14.89
C ASP A 13 9.89 19.95 16.35
N LEU A 14 9.26 18.86 16.82
CA LEU A 14 9.51 18.27 18.14
C LEU A 14 10.87 17.54 18.24
N ALA A 15 11.34 16.95 17.14
CA ALA A 15 12.57 16.15 17.10
C ALA A 15 13.87 16.99 17.05
N GLY A 16 13.79 18.27 16.68
CA GLY A 16 14.94 19.18 16.61
C GLY A 16 16.01 18.70 15.64
N ASP A 17 17.26 18.56 16.12
CA ASP A 17 18.40 18.11 15.31
C ASP A 17 18.39 16.59 15.01
N LEU A 18 17.41 15.84 15.54
CA LEU A 18 17.29 14.40 15.33
C LEU A 18 16.66 14.11 13.97
N ALA A 19 17.40 13.44 13.08
CA ALA A 19 16.86 12.97 11.82
C ALA A 19 15.97 11.74 12.06
N ILE A 20 14.66 11.90 11.88
CA ILE A 20 13.71 10.78 11.84
C ILE A 20 13.79 10.14 10.46
N ASP A 21 14.41 8.97 10.37
CA ASP A 21 14.54 8.19 9.11
C ASP A 21 13.20 7.54 8.68
N GLY A 22 12.32 7.31 9.64
CA GLY A 22 10.98 6.77 9.42
C GLY A 22 10.14 6.75 10.70
N PHE A 23 8.84 6.55 10.51
CA PHE A 23 7.87 6.35 11.57
C PHE A 23 6.99 5.16 11.20
N ASP A 24 6.92 4.18 12.08
CA ASP A 24 5.99 3.06 11.98
C ASP A 24 4.75 3.38 12.83
N VAL A 25 3.60 3.60 12.17
CA VAL A 25 2.31 3.63 12.88
C VAL A 25 1.97 2.18 13.23
N LEU A 26 2.11 1.80 14.50
CA LEU A 26 1.47 0.60 15.02
C LEU A 26 0.09 0.98 15.54
N ASP A 27 -0.86 1.14 14.62
CA ASP A 27 -2.27 1.21 14.97
C ASP A 27 -2.72 -0.18 15.44
N ALA A 28 -3.51 -0.22 16.52
CA ALA A 28 -4.04 -1.46 17.07
C ALA A 28 -5.13 -1.98 16.12
N ASN A 29 -4.68 -2.71 15.10
CA ASN A 29 -5.46 -3.14 13.94
C ASN A 29 -6.76 -3.88 14.34
N HIS A 30 -7.89 -3.17 14.31
CA HIS A 30 -9.22 -3.78 14.21
C HIS A 30 -9.46 -4.39 12.81
N TYR A 31 -8.62 -4.06 11.82
CA TYR A 31 -8.70 -4.54 10.44
C TYR A 31 -7.52 -5.45 10.06
N PRO A 32 -7.74 -6.55 9.32
CA PRO A 32 -6.69 -7.49 8.91
C PRO A 32 -5.54 -6.89 8.08
N LEU A 33 -5.80 -5.79 7.37
CA LEU A 33 -4.87 -5.08 6.50
C LEU A 33 -5.20 -3.57 6.57
N CYS A 34 -4.18 -2.73 6.73
CA CYS A 34 -4.30 -1.28 6.78
C CYS A 34 -3.23 -0.65 5.87
N LEU A 35 -3.63 0.35 5.08
CA LEU A 35 -2.74 1.15 4.26
C LEU A 35 -2.61 2.55 4.87
N VAL A 36 -1.39 2.93 5.22
CA VAL A 36 -1.07 4.29 5.63
C VAL A 36 -0.32 4.99 4.49
N SER A 37 -0.71 6.21 4.18
CA SER A 37 -0.02 7.04 3.19
C SER A 37 0.48 8.34 3.84
N HIS A 38 1.68 8.77 3.44
CA HIS A 38 2.19 10.09 3.79
C HIS A 38 3.15 10.59 2.72
N VAL A 39 3.25 11.91 2.57
CA VAL A 39 4.21 12.54 1.68
C VAL A 39 5.39 13.03 2.51
N TYR A 40 6.58 12.59 2.15
CA TYR A 40 7.83 13.03 2.78
C TYR A 40 8.85 13.38 1.71
N GLU A 41 9.43 14.58 1.81
CA GLU A 41 10.40 15.12 0.84
C GLU A 41 9.91 15.02 -0.63
N GLY A 42 8.62 15.31 -0.85
CA GLY A 42 8.00 15.26 -2.18
C GLY A 42 7.77 13.86 -2.73
N ARG A 43 7.98 12.81 -1.93
CA ARG A 43 7.70 11.41 -2.31
C ARG A 43 6.52 10.87 -1.53
N LEU A 44 5.59 10.22 -2.24
CA LEU A 44 4.52 9.44 -1.62
C LEU A 44 5.11 8.15 -1.05
N ARG A 45 4.96 7.94 0.26
CA ARG A 45 5.28 6.70 0.95
C ARG A 45 3.99 5.99 1.32
N LEU A 46 3.98 4.67 1.11
CA LEU A 46 2.84 3.78 1.36
C LEU A 46 3.31 2.65 2.28
N LEU A 47 2.64 2.46 3.41
CA LEU A 47 2.94 1.42 4.39
C LEU A 47 1.74 0.48 4.50
N LEU A 48 1.97 -0.82 4.28
CA LEU A 48 0.97 -1.87 4.46
C LEU A 48 1.21 -2.60 5.78
N ASN A 49 0.38 -2.32 6.77
CA ASN A 49 0.34 -3.05 8.02
C ASN A 49 -0.66 -4.19 7.91
N TYR A 50 -0.31 -5.36 8.43
CA TYR A 50 -1.16 -6.54 8.33
C TYR A 50 -1.08 -7.41 9.58
N ARG A 51 -2.11 -8.24 9.77
CA ARG A 51 -2.15 -9.24 10.83
C ARG A 51 -1.44 -10.53 10.35
N PRO A 52 -0.33 -10.96 10.98
CA PRO A 52 0.49 -12.06 10.46
C PRO A 52 -0.15 -13.44 10.60
N ASP A 53 -1.21 -13.59 11.41
CA ASP A 53 -2.03 -14.80 11.50
C ASP A 53 -3.06 -14.92 10.36
N LEU A 54 -3.29 -13.84 9.59
CA LEU A 54 -4.21 -13.82 8.45
C LEU A 54 -3.50 -13.66 7.11
N PHE A 55 -2.35 -12.99 7.08
CA PHE A 55 -1.56 -12.78 5.88
C PHE A 55 -0.10 -13.15 6.07
N ARG A 56 0.46 -13.79 5.04
CA ARG A 56 1.90 -13.98 4.91
C ARG A 56 2.55 -12.76 4.23
N PRO A 57 3.82 -12.47 4.52
CA PRO A 57 4.54 -11.35 3.91
C PRO A 57 4.43 -11.32 2.38
N GLU A 58 4.49 -12.49 1.73
CA GLU A 58 4.44 -12.60 0.27
C GLU A 58 3.07 -12.18 -0.29
N GLN A 59 1.99 -12.48 0.43
CA GLN A 59 0.63 -12.11 0.02
C GLN A 59 0.44 -10.60 0.10
N VAL A 60 1.01 -9.96 1.12
CA VAL A 60 0.97 -8.51 1.29
C VAL A 60 1.85 -7.82 0.25
N GLY A 61 3.00 -8.40 -0.09
CA GLY A 61 3.84 -7.96 -1.20
C GLY A 61 3.07 -7.91 -2.52
N VAL A 62 2.34 -8.97 -2.85
CA VAL A 62 1.49 -8.99 -4.06
C VAL A 62 0.44 -7.88 -4.01
N ILE A 63 -0.20 -7.62 -2.87
CA ILE A 63 -1.16 -6.51 -2.74
C ILE A 63 -0.49 -5.16 -2.98
N GLY A 64 0.73 -4.96 -2.45
CA GLY A 64 1.55 -3.78 -2.67
C GLY A 64 1.88 -3.56 -4.15
N ASP A 65 2.38 -4.60 -4.84
CA ASP A 65 2.74 -4.53 -6.26
C ASP A 65 1.53 -4.17 -7.14
N ARG A 66 0.36 -4.75 -6.81
CA ARG A 66 -0.90 -4.46 -7.49
C ARG A 66 -1.35 -3.01 -7.28
N LEU A 67 -1.19 -2.48 -6.06
CA LEU A 67 -1.49 -1.08 -5.75
C LEU A 67 -0.58 -0.14 -6.56
N VAL A 68 0.72 -0.43 -6.63
CA VAL A 68 1.67 0.34 -7.45
C VAL A 68 1.24 0.36 -8.91
N ARG A 69 0.91 -0.81 -9.50
CA ARG A 69 0.45 -0.90 -10.90
C ARG A 69 -0.82 -0.08 -11.16
N ILE A 70 -1.77 -0.10 -10.22
CA ILE A 70 -2.99 0.73 -10.32
C ILE A 70 -2.61 2.21 -10.32
N LEU A 71 -1.77 2.66 -9.39
CA LEU A 71 -1.35 4.05 -9.30
C LEU A 71 -0.60 4.49 -10.57
N GLU A 72 0.32 3.67 -11.08
CA GLU A 72 1.02 3.93 -12.34
C GLU A 72 0.05 4.04 -13.53
N THR A 73 -0.91 3.11 -13.63
CA THR A 73 -1.92 3.15 -14.69
C THR A 73 -2.76 4.43 -14.63
N LEU A 74 -3.17 4.85 -13.43
CA LEU A 74 -3.93 6.09 -13.24
C LEU A 74 -3.11 7.33 -13.62
N THR A 75 -1.79 7.34 -13.36
CA THR A 75 -0.94 8.46 -13.79
C THR A 75 -0.81 8.58 -15.31
N GLN A 76 -1.07 7.50 -16.06
CA GLN A 76 -1.03 7.49 -17.51
C GLN A 76 -2.37 7.89 -18.14
N ASP A 77 -3.49 7.51 -17.52
CA ASP A 77 -4.85 7.84 -18.01
C ASP A 77 -5.88 7.85 -16.86
N LEU A 78 -6.24 9.06 -16.42
CA LEU A 78 -7.24 9.27 -15.37
C LEU A 78 -8.69 9.07 -15.81
N THR A 79 -8.94 8.90 -17.12
CA THR A 79 -10.30 8.67 -17.66
C THR A 79 -10.66 7.19 -17.73
N ARG A 80 -9.69 6.31 -17.49
CA ARG A 80 -9.87 4.86 -17.52
C ARG A 80 -10.83 4.42 -16.42
N THR A 81 -11.74 3.51 -16.77
CA THR A 81 -12.70 2.94 -15.82
C THR A 81 -11.99 1.97 -14.87
N VAL A 82 -12.52 1.82 -13.66
CA VAL A 82 -12.00 0.86 -12.67
C VAL A 82 -11.99 -0.57 -13.24
N ALA A 83 -13.01 -0.95 -14.02
CA ALA A 83 -13.08 -2.26 -14.66
C ALA A 83 -12.01 -2.48 -15.75
N GLY A 84 -11.44 -1.41 -16.29
CA GLY A 84 -10.38 -1.46 -17.31
C GLY A 84 -8.97 -1.45 -16.72
N LEU A 85 -8.81 -1.42 -15.39
CA LEU A 85 -7.51 -1.50 -14.75
C LEU A 85 -7.03 -2.95 -14.75
N ASP A 86 -5.85 -3.19 -15.33
CA ASP A 86 -5.18 -4.47 -15.15
C ASP A 86 -4.46 -4.47 -13.80
N VAL A 87 -4.98 -5.28 -12.88
CA VAL A 87 -4.45 -5.40 -11.53
C VAL A 87 -3.44 -6.55 -11.48
N LEU A 88 -3.55 -7.55 -12.35
CA LEU A 88 -2.70 -8.73 -12.31
C LEU A 88 -1.30 -8.42 -12.85
N ALA A 89 -0.31 -9.18 -12.40
CA ALA A 89 1.01 -9.14 -13.00
C ALA A 89 1.02 -9.78 -14.39
N ASP A 90 1.98 -9.37 -15.21
CA ASP A 90 2.18 -9.96 -16.54
C ASP A 90 2.33 -11.49 -16.43
N GLY A 91 1.52 -12.23 -17.18
CA GLY A 91 1.54 -13.70 -17.13
C GLY A 91 0.78 -14.32 -15.94
N GLU A 92 0.29 -13.53 -14.97
CA GLU A 92 -0.45 -14.04 -13.82
C GLU A 92 -1.84 -14.53 -14.23
N ARG A 93 -2.48 -13.82 -15.17
CA ARG A 93 -3.78 -14.23 -15.71
C ARG A 93 -3.72 -15.59 -16.39
N GLU A 94 -2.70 -15.81 -17.19
CA GLU A 94 -2.44 -17.07 -17.89
C GLU A 94 -2.19 -18.21 -16.89
N ARG A 95 -1.43 -17.95 -15.82
CA ARG A 95 -1.19 -18.95 -14.75
C ARG A 95 -2.46 -19.33 -13.99
N LEU A 96 -3.35 -18.36 -13.72
CA LEU A 96 -4.61 -18.61 -13.02
C LEU A 96 -5.59 -19.40 -13.88
N VAL A 97 -5.67 -19.11 -15.18
CA VAL A 97 -6.51 -19.86 -16.13
C VAL A 97 -6.03 -21.31 -16.28
N VAL A 98 -4.71 -21.55 -16.26
CA VAL A 98 -4.15 -22.90 -16.28
C VAL A 98 -4.41 -23.67 -14.98
N ALA A 99 -4.41 -22.98 -13.82
CA ALA A 99 -4.71 -23.61 -12.54
C ALA A 99 -6.19 -24.04 -12.41
N ASP A 100 -7.13 -23.29 -13.01
CA ASP A 100 -8.57 -23.62 -13.02
C ASP A 100 -8.89 -24.78 -13.97
N GLY A 101 -8.18 -24.90 -15.09
CA GLY A 101 -8.34 -25.99 -16.06
C GLY A 101 -7.73 -27.33 -15.66
N ALA A 102 -7.10 -27.43 -14.48
CA ALA A 102 -6.49 -28.65 -13.94
C ALA A 102 -7.30 -29.32 -12.82
N ALA A 103 -8.57 -28.91 -12.61
CA ALA A 103 -9.50 -29.46 -11.64
C ALA A 103 -10.52 -30.43 -12.27
#